data_AF-M2N9L1-F1
#
_entry.id   AF-M2N9L1-F1
#
_cell.length_a   1.000
_cell.length_b   1.000
_cell.length_c   1.000
_cell.angle_alpha   90.00
_cell.angle_beta   90.00
_cell.angle_gamma   90.00
#
_symmetry.space_group_name_H-M   'P 1'
#
loop_
_entity.id
_entity.type
_entity.pdbx_description
1 polymer ?
#
loop_
_entity_poly.entity_id
_entity_poly.type
_entity_poly.pdbx_seq_one_letter_code
_entity_poly.pdbx_strand_id
1 'polypeptide(L)'
;MPTVHLLDYAAGNIRSLVNAIEKLGWEVEWIKSPGDVATAEKLILPGVGHFGHCLSQFANAGYAEPVIAYIESGKPFMGICVGLQALFEGSSESPAVPGLGVVKGRLERFRNDEKSVPHIGWNSANTLSCRDSSEQRSVYGLRPDSKYYYVHSYAMPYREGELEKDGWNVATARYGSEDFVGAIAKGNVLATQFHPEKSGAAGLRVLKAFLEGRAKEPLLANANSAYTKEGLTRRVIACLDVRANDQGDLVVTKGDQYDVREKSNNAVRNLGKPVQKAQQYYEQGADEVTFLNITSFRDTPLKDLPMLEVLRQTAATTFVPLTIGGGIRDTLDPETNRTVPALEVATLYFKSGADKVSIGSDAVTAAEQYYASNRTLTGKTAIETISEAYGAQAVVVSVDPKRVYVSDPEATTHHALQTSFPGPQGERYCWYACTIKGGRETRDLDVVQLVTAVEAMGAGEILLNCIDKDGTNSGFDIELIRSVKAAVNIPVIASSGAGSADHFAEVFEQTDVDAALGAGIFHRGEWTVKQVKEELQKRGLMVRRFEEQI
;
A
#
# COMPACT_ATOMS: atom_id res chain seq x y z
N MET A 1 21.00 24.21 -4.27
CA MET A 1 19.71 24.24 -3.52
C MET A 1 20.05 23.93 -2.06
N PRO A 2 19.21 24.23 -1.05
CA PRO A 2 19.47 23.76 0.31
C PRO A 2 19.48 22.22 0.34
N THR A 3 20.35 21.61 1.15
CA THR A 3 20.55 20.16 1.16
C THR A 3 19.93 19.50 2.40
N VAL A 4 19.47 18.28 2.24
CA VAL A 4 19.03 17.38 3.32
C VAL A 4 19.70 16.03 3.15
N HIS A 5 20.17 15.45 4.25
CA HIS A 5 20.85 14.18 4.22
C HIS A 5 19.85 13.03 4.40
N LEU A 6 19.93 12.02 3.53
CA LEU A 6 19.18 10.78 3.64
C LEU A 6 20.12 9.63 4.03
N LEU A 7 19.70 8.86 5.04
CA LEU A 7 20.38 7.64 5.44
C LEU A 7 19.61 6.42 4.91
N ASP A 8 20.18 5.77 3.89
CA ASP A 8 19.66 4.53 3.32
C ASP A 8 20.43 3.33 3.90
N TYR A 9 19.75 2.51 4.70
CA TYR A 9 20.36 1.37 5.40
C TYR A 9 19.66 0.03 5.14
N ALA A 10 18.48 0.04 4.52
CA ALA A 10 17.68 -1.16 4.25
C ALA A 10 16.55 -0.87 3.26
N ALA A 11 16.19 -1.90 2.47
CA ALA A 11 15.54 -1.80 1.18
C ALA A 11 14.09 -1.29 1.19
N GLY A 12 13.71 -0.56 0.14
CA GLY A 12 12.34 -0.10 -0.11
C GLY A 12 12.28 0.96 -1.21
N ASN A 13 11.13 1.63 -1.34
CA ASN A 13 10.92 2.72 -2.29
C ASN A 13 11.43 4.07 -1.76
N ILE A 14 12.75 4.22 -1.68
CA ILE A 14 13.33 5.51 -1.26
C ILE A 14 13.17 6.60 -2.32
N ARG A 15 12.94 6.21 -3.58
CA ARG A 15 12.84 7.12 -4.72
C ARG A 15 11.69 8.12 -4.55
N SER A 16 10.57 7.70 -3.98
CA SER A 16 9.43 8.59 -3.75
C SER A 16 9.75 9.71 -2.76
N LEU A 17 10.53 9.41 -1.72
CA LEU A 17 11.00 10.42 -0.75
C LEU A 17 11.97 11.40 -1.41
N VAL A 18 12.92 10.91 -2.21
CA VAL A 18 13.85 11.76 -2.99
C VAL A 18 13.07 12.70 -3.90
N ASN A 19 12.14 12.18 -4.69
CA ASN A 19 11.31 12.99 -5.59
C ASN A 19 10.47 14.02 -4.83
N ALA A 20 9.96 13.67 -3.64
CA ALA A 20 9.20 14.59 -2.80
C ALA A 20 10.07 15.75 -2.30
N ILE A 21 11.29 15.47 -1.86
CA ILE A 21 12.28 16.47 -1.43
C ILE A 21 12.68 17.38 -2.60
N GLU A 22 12.99 16.81 -3.76
CA GLU A 22 13.34 17.56 -4.98
C GLU A 22 12.20 18.46 -5.44
N LYS A 23 10.95 17.97 -5.40
CA LYS A 23 9.75 18.76 -5.72
C LYS A 23 9.58 19.96 -4.79
N LEU A 24 10.07 19.87 -3.55
CA LEU A 24 10.03 20.95 -2.57
C LEU A 24 11.21 21.93 -2.71
N GLY A 25 12.09 21.75 -3.71
CA GLY A 25 13.21 22.65 -4.00
C GLY A 25 14.47 22.35 -3.18
N TRP A 26 14.59 21.14 -2.64
CA TRP A 26 15.74 20.68 -1.86
C TRP A 26 16.53 19.63 -2.62
N GLU A 27 17.81 19.50 -2.30
CA GLU A 27 18.70 18.48 -2.85
C GLU A 27 18.99 17.41 -1.81
N VAL A 28 19.04 16.15 -2.24
CA VAL A 28 19.35 15.02 -1.37
C VAL A 28 20.84 14.73 -1.41
N GLU A 29 21.47 14.71 -0.23
CA GLU A 29 22.80 14.19 -0.02
C GLU A 29 22.73 12.84 0.70
N TRP A 30 23.47 11.84 0.22
CA TRP A 30 23.43 10.50 0.81
C TRP A 30 24.46 10.35 1.92
N ILE A 31 24.03 9.84 3.07
CA ILE A 31 24.92 9.29 4.08
C ILE A 31 25.49 7.98 3.53
N LYS A 32 26.80 7.93 3.29
CA LYS A 32 27.48 6.75 2.71
C LYS A 32 28.22 5.94 3.75
N SER A 33 28.53 6.57 4.88
CA SER A 33 29.22 5.97 6.00
C SER A 33 28.73 6.54 7.34
N PRO A 34 28.92 5.80 8.46
CA PRO A 34 28.61 6.29 9.79
C PRO A 34 29.23 7.65 10.15
N GLY A 35 30.41 7.95 9.60
CA GLY A 35 31.09 9.23 9.83
C GLY A 35 30.39 10.44 9.21
N ASP A 36 29.63 10.24 8.13
CA ASP A 36 28.92 11.31 7.43
C ASP A 36 27.70 11.81 8.23
N VAL A 37 27.21 11.00 9.19
CA VAL A 37 26.04 11.36 10.01
C VAL A 37 26.27 12.67 10.76
N ALA A 38 27.46 12.86 11.34
CA ALA A 38 27.78 14.06 12.11
C ALA A 38 27.84 15.33 11.24
N THR A 39 28.14 15.20 9.94
CA THR A 39 28.26 16.33 9.02
C THR A 39 26.91 16.83 8.52
N ALA A 40 25.85 16.02 8.61
CA ALA A 40 24.53 16.41 8.15
C ALA A 40 24.01 17.68 8.86
N GLU A 41 23.44 18.60 8.09
CA GLU A 41 22.72 19.75 8.65
C GLU A 41 21.29 19.40 9.03
N LYS A 42 20.65 18.53 8.25
CA LYS A 42 19.33 17.93 8.50
C LYS A 42 19.40 16.48 8.08
N LEU A 43 18.90 15.58 8.91
CA LEU A 43 18.93 14.15 8.66
C LEU A 43 17.52 13.60 8.59
N ILE A 44 17.23 12.82 7.56
CA ILE A 44 16.03 11.99 7.49
C ILE A 44 16.46 10.52 7.50
N LEU A 45 15.87 9.76 8.42
CA LEU A 45 15.97 8.33 8.53
C LEU A 45 14.65 7.70 8.02
N PRO A 46 14.53 7.37 6.73
CA PRO A 46 13.42 6.58 6.23
C PRO A 46 13.59 5.10 6.60
N GLY A 47 12.49 4.35 6.66
CA GLY A 47 12.58 2.91 6.66
C GLY A 47 11.26 2.23 6.33
N VAL A 48 11.35 1.17 5.52
CA VAL A 48 10.24 0.30 5.12
C VAL A 48 10.67 -1.13 5.39
N GLY A 49 9.77 -1.97 5.87
CA GLY A 49 10.01 -3.40 6.01
C GLY A 49 9.87 -3.90 7.44
N HIS A 50 10.45 -5.09 7.66
CA HIS A 50 10.41 -5.78 8.93
C HIS A 50 11.40 -5.14 9.94
N PHE A 51 10.92 -4.71 11.10
CA PHE A 51 11.72 -4.01 12.13
C PHE A 51 13.03 -4.71 12.43
N GLY A 52 13.00 -6.03 12.66
CA GLY A 52 14.19 -6.80 12.98
C GLY A 52 15.24 -6.80 11.86
N HIS A 53 14.80 -6.84 10.60
CA HIS A 53 15.69 -6.82 9.43
C HIS A 53 16.35 -5.44 9.30
N CYS A 54 15.53 -4.39 9.32
CA CYS A 54 15.98 -3.01 9.21
C CYS A 54 16.97 -2.63 10.32
N LEU A 55 16.62 -2.87 11.59
CA LEU A 55 17.44 -2.44 12.73
C LEU A 55 18.71 -3.29 12.88
N SER A 56 18.68 -4.56 12.48
CA SER A 56 19.89 -5.40 12.46
C SER A 56 20.86 -4.93 11.37
N GLN A 57 20.39 -4.60 10.16
CA GLN A 57 21.23 -4.02 9.11
C GLN A 57 21.79 -2.66 9.52
N PHE A 58 20.94 -1.80 10.10
CA PHE A 58 21.33 -0.48 10.60
C PHE A 58 22.43 -0.56 11.66
N ALA A 59 22.29 -1.44 12.65
CA ALA A 59 23.26 -1.64 13.72
C ALA A 59 24.56 -2.27 13.19
N ASN A 60 24.47 -3.30 12.35
CA ASN A 60 25.63 -3.96 11.75
C ASN A 60 26.45 -3.01 10.85
N ALA A 61 25.79 -2.04 10.22
CA ALA A 61 26.44 -1.00 9.44
C ALA A 61 27.05 0.13 10.30
N GLY A 62 26.87 0.10 11.63
CA GLY A 62 27.50 1.04 12.56
C GLY A 62 26.78 2.39 12.70
N TYR A 63 25.51 2.49 12.30
CA TYR A 63 24.78 3.76 12.30
C TYR A 63 24.07 4.11 13.63
N ALA A 64 23.91 3.15 14.54
CA ALA A 64 23.13 3.35 15.77
C ALA A 64 23.68 4.48 16.67
N GLU A 65 24.93 4.38 17.09
CA GLU A 65 25.56 5.40 17.95
C GLU A 65 25.67 6.78 17.27
N PRO A 66 26.12 6.89 15.99
CA PRO A 66 26.16 8.18 15.30
C PRO A 66 24.80 8.87 15.19
N VAL A 67 23.70 8.12 14.96
CA VAL A 67 22.37 8.71 14.88
C VAL A 67 21.85 9.14 16.24
N ILE A 68 22.10 8.38 17.30
CA ILE A 68 21.80 8.82 18.68
C ILE A 68 22.54 10.13 19.00
N ALA A 69 23.86 10.18 18.75
CA ALA A 69 24.66 11.38 18.97
C ALA A 69 24.19 12.57 18.12
N TYR A 70 23.74 12.32 16.88
CA TYR A 70 23.15 13.34 16.02
C TYR A 70 21.89 13.94 16.63
N ILE A 71 20.98 13.11 17.12
CA ILE A 71 19.74 13.54 17.78
C ILE A 71 20.07 14.37 19.02
N GLU A 72 21.02 13.91 19.85
CA GLU A 72 21.47 14.61 21.06
C GLU A 72 22.15 15.96 20.77
N SER A 73 22.76 16.13 19.59
CA SER A 73 23.39 17.39 19.17
C SER A 73 22.39 18.54 18.94
N GLY A 74 21.08 18.24 18.88
CA GLY A 74 20.04 19.24 18.64
C GLY A 74 19.84 19.60 17.16
N LYS A 75 20.51 18.91 16.22
CA LYS A 75 20.32 19.11 14.78
C LYS A 75 19.01 18.48 14.28
N PRO A 76 18.31 19.06 13.29
CA PRO A 76 17.02 18.55 12.81
C PRO A 76 17.07 17.10 12.33
N PHE A 77 16.23 16.26 12.94
CA PHE A 77 16.10 14.84 12.63
C PHE A 77 14.66 14.49 12.28
N MET A 78 14.44 13.73 11.21
CA MET A 78 13.15 13.16 10.86
C MET A 78 13.19 11.63 10.73
N GLY A 79 12.35 10.92 11.48
CA GLY A 79 12.13 9.48 11.30
C GLY A 79 10.84 9.19 10.52
N ILE A 80 10.87 8.31 9.51
CA ILE A 80 9.67 7.94 8.72
C ILE A 80 9.42 6.44 8.80
N CYS A 81 8.20 6.04 9.17
CA CYS A 81 7.76 4.66 9.33
C CYS A 81 8.72 3.88 10.24
N VAL A 82 9.53 2.94 9.75
CA VAL A 82 10.52 2.24 10.58
C VAL A 82 11.52 3.21 11.20
N GLY A 83 11.77 4.38 10.60
CA GLY A 83 12.56 5.46 11.21
C GLY A 83 11.92 6.06 12.47
N LEU A 84 10.58 6.12 12.56
CA LEU A 84 9.88 6.41 13.83
C LEU A 84 10.04 5.24 14.79
N GLN A 85 9.81 4.01 14.31
CA GLN A 85 9.85 2.81 15.15
C GLN A 85 11.23 2.59 15.78
N ALA A 86 12.29 2.91 15.04
CA ALA A 86 13.68 2.84 15.48
C ALA A 86 13.97 3.73 16.70
N LEU A 87 13.20 4.81 16.92
CA LEU A 87 13.41 5.66 18.09
C LEU A 87 13.00 4.99 19.41
N PHE A 88 12.10 4.00 19.36
CA PHE A 88 11.60 3.28 20.54
C PHE A 88 12.58 2.19 21.02
N GLU A 89 12.26 1.50 22.12
CA GLU A 89 13.14 0.50 22.73
C GLU A 89 13.14 -0.83 21.95
N GLY A 90 12.10 -1.11 21.16
CA GLY A 90 11.98 -2.32 20.34
C GLY A 90 10.57 -2.58 19.83
N SER A 91 10.38 -3.67 19.09
CA SER A 91 9.08 -4.08 18.52
C SER A 91 8.76 -5.53 18.86
N SER A 92 7.48 -5.83 19.07
CA SER A 92 7.00 -7.21 19.18
C SER A 92 7.17 -8.00 17.88
N GLU A 93 7.39 -7.31 16.75
CA GLU A 93 7.72 -7.94 15.45
C GLU A 93 9.04 -8.73 15.51
N SER A 94 10.02 -8.21 16.25
CA SER A 94 11.30 -8.90 16.49
C SER A 94 11.78 -8.62 17.91
N PRO A 95 11.28 -9.37 18.91
CA PRO A 95 11.49 -9.06 20.33
C PRO A 95 12.95 -8.98 20.76
N ALA A 96 13.82 -9.73 20.07
CA ALA A 96 15.26 -9.83 20.34
C ALA A 96 16.09 -8.67 19.76
N VAL A 97 15.56 -7.91 18.81
CA VAL A 97 16.26 -6.78 18.17
C VAL A 97 15.89 -5.49 18.91
N PRO A 98 16.85 -4.73 19.47
CA PRO A 98 16.56 -3.46 20.13
C PRO A 98 16.36 -2.34 19.10
N GLY A 99 15.60 -1.32 19.48
CA GLY A 99 15.64 -0.01 18.83
C GLY A 99 16.73 0.89 19.43
N LEU A 100 16.74 2.17 19.07
CA LEU A 100 17.69 3.17 19.56
C LEU A 100 17.44 3.57 21.01
N GLY A 101 16.21 3.37 21.53
CA GLY A 101 15.87 3.70 22.93
C GLY A 101 15.87 5.19 23.26
N VAL A 102 15.72 6.06 22.26
CA VAL A 102 15.56 7.52 22.42
C VAL A 102 14.20 7.86 23.04
N VAL A 103 13.19 7.03 22.77
CA VAL A 103 11.83 7.12 23.28
C VAL A 103 11.50 5.83 24.03
N LYS A 104 10.91 5.95 25.22
CA LYS A 104 10.47 4.78 25.98
C LYS A 104 9.26 4.14 25.33
N GLY A 105 9.17 2.82 25.43
CA GLY A 105 8.06 2.04 24.91
C GLY A 105 8.46 1.06 23.84
N ARG A 106 7.56 0.12 23.56
CA ARG A 106 7.72 -0.91 22.54
C ARG A 106 6.53 -0.92 21.61
N LEU A 107 6.80 -1.18 20.34
CA LEU A 107 5.76 -1.35 19.34
C LEU A 107 5.07 -2.69 19.53
N GLU A 108 3.75 -2.69 19.33
CA GLU A 108 2.88 -3.85 19.44
C GLU A 108 2.17 -4.09 18.12
N ARG A 109 1.87 -5.36 17.81
CA ARG A 109 1.04 -5.72 16.66
C ARG A 109 -0.41 -5.29 16.94
N PHE A 110 -1.07 -4.70 15.96
CA PHE A 110 -2.52 -4.47 16.07
C PHE A 110 -3.28 -5.78 16.28
N ARG A 111 -4.36 -5.71 17.08
CA ARG A 111 -5.30 -6.82 17.21
C ARG A 111 -6.18 -6.90 15.96
N ASN A 112 -6.45 -8.11 15.51
CA ASN A 112 -7.21 -8.40 14.29
C ASN A 112 -8.59 -9.03 14.57
N ASP A 113 -9.11 -8.85 15.79
CA ASP A 113 -10.42 -9.33 16.23
C ASP A 113 -11.60 -8.54 15.64
N GLU A 114 -11.39 -7.26 15.35
CA GLU A 114 -12.42 -6.33 14.86
C GLU A 114 -12.10 -5.70 13.50
N LYS A 115 -10.91 -5.96 12.96
CA LYS A 115 -10.35 -5.25 11.79
C LYS A 115 -9.25 -6.06 11.13
N SER A 116 -8.96 -5.71 9.88
CA SER A 116 -7.86 -6.32 9.14
C SER A 116 -6.48 -5.87 9.64
N VAL A 117 -5.45 -6.69 9.54
CA VAL A 117 -4.05 -6.30 9.83
C VAL A 117 -3.18 -6.88 8.73
N PRO A 118 -2.35 -6.07 8.03
CA PRO A 118 -1.88 -4.71 8.32
C PRO A 118 -2.93 -3.59 8.22
N HIS A 119 -2.67 -2.48 8.92
CA HIS A 119 -3.35 -1.20 8.73
C HIS A 119 -2.87 -0.56 7.42
N ILE A 120 -3.67 -0.70 6.35
CA ILE A 120 -3.37 -0.17 5.01
C ILE A 120 -4.43 0.85 4.59
N GLY A 121 -4.06 2.13 4.60
CA GLY A 121 -4.93 3.18 4.07
C GLY A 121 -4.68 4.54 4.69
N TRP A 122 -5.70 5.39 4.62
CA TRP A 122 -5.59 6.80 4.96
C TRP A 122 -6.27 7.09 6.30
N ASN A 123 -5.50 7.51 7.29
CA ASN A 123 -5.97 7.80 8.65
C ASN A 123 -5.59 9.23 9.07
N SER A 124 -6.11 9.70 10.20
CA SER A 124 -5.78 11.01 10.77
C SER A 124 -4.42 11.00 11.47
N ALA A 125 -3.83 12.18 11.67
CA ALA A 125 -2.73 12.40 12.62
C ALA A 125 -3.15 13.57 13.52
N ASN A 126 -3.91 13.24 14.56
CA ASN A 126 -4.69 14.17 15.34
C ASN A 126 -3.89 14.73 16.52
N THR A 127 -3.78 16.05 16.61
CA THR A 127 -2.94 16.74 17.61
C THR A 127 -3.74 17.16 18.85
N LEU A 128 -4.79 16.42 19.25
CA LEU A 128 -5.66 16.81 20.37
C LEU A 128 -4.92 16.97 21.70
N SER A 129 -3.86 16.19 21.95
CA SER A 129 -3.04 16.35 23.16
C SER A 129 -2.15 17.61 23.12
N CYS A 130 -1.99 18.25 21.97
CA CYS A 130 -1.24 19.51 21.80
C CYS A 130 -2.07 20.78 22.11
N ARG A 131 -3.29 20.63 22.68
CA ARG A 131 -4.28 21.70 22.87
C ARG A 131 -3.98 22.70 23.99
N ASP A 132 -2.80 22.69 24.57
CA ASP A 132 -2.47 23.46 25.78
C ASP A 132 -2.21 24.97 25.53
N SER A 133 -2.77 25.57 24.47
CA SER A 133 -2.66 27.02 24.27
C SER A 133 -3.88 27.62 23.56
N SER A 134 -4.19 28.86 23.91
CA SER A 134 -5.27 29.69 23.36
C SER A 134 -5.16 29.97 21.84
N GLU A 135 -4.11 29.48 21.17
CA GLU A 135 -3.93 29.49 19.72
C GLU A 135 -3.73 28.07 19.20
N GLN A 136 -4.66 27.56 18.37
CA GLN A 136 -4.52 26.25 17.74
C GLN A 136 -3.35 26.28 16.74
N ARG A 137 -2.24 25.60 17.07
CA ARG A 137 -1.05 25.50 16.21
C ARG A 137 -0.85 24.07 15.70
N SER A 138 -0.46 23.92 14.43
CA SER A 138 -0.06 22.64 13.86
C SER A 138 1.32 22.24 14.37
N VAL A 139 1.58 20.94 14.48
CA VAL A 139 2.92 20.38 14.64
C VAL A 139 3.44 20.00 13.25
N TYR A 140 4.49 20.67 12.76
CA TYR A 140 5.11 20.41 11.45
C TYR A 140 4.09 20.21 10.30
N GLY A 141 3.18 21.17 10.11
CA GLY A 141 2.20 21.14 9.00
C GLY A 141 1.10 20.08 9.11
N LEU A 142 1.04 19.31 10.22
CA LEU A 142 -0.06 18.38 10.51
C LEU A 142 -1.39 19.12 10.64
N ARG A 143 -2.44 18.61 9.99
CA ARG A 143 -3.79 19.18 10.05
C ARG A 143 -4.81 18.14 10.52
N PRO A 144 -5.73 18.50 11.44
CA PRO A 144 -6.75 17.57 11.95
C PRO A 144 -7.74 17.05 10.89
N ASP A 145 -7.89 17.77 9.78
CA ASP A 145 -8.83 17.46 8.70
C ASP A 145 -8.16 16.88 7.44
N SER A 146 -6.84 16.63 7.53
CA SER A 146 -6.06 15.90 6.54
C SER A 146 -6.00 14.42 6.86
N LYS A 147 -5.72 13.63 5.83
CA LYS A 147 -5.49 12.18 5.95
C LYS A 147 -4.09 11.85 5.44
N TYR A 148 -3.45 10.93 6.11
CA TYR A 148 -2.08 10.48 5.85
C TYR A 148 -2.07 8.97 5.59
N TYR A 149 -1.16 8.50 4.76
CA TYR A 149 -1.08 7.11 4.35
C TYR A 149 -0.26 6.27 5.33
N TYR A 150 -0.92 5.31 5.96
CA TYR A 150 -0.36 4.32 6.88
C TYR A 150 -0.34 2.95 6.21
N VAL A 151 0.73 2.19 6.44
CA VAL A 151 0.95 0.86 5.86
C VAL A 151 1.82 0.00 6.80
N HIS A 152 1.23 -0.50 7.89
CA HIS A 152 1.99 -1.20 8.95
C HIS A 152 1.14 -2.18 9.76
N SER A 153 1.77 -3.23 10.29
CA SER A 153 1.15 -4.17 11.24
C SER A 153 1.41 -3.84 12.70
N TYR A 154 2.50 -3.11 12.97
CA TYR A 154 3.00 -2.79 14.31
C TYR A 154 2.99 -1.30 14.53
N ALA A 155 2.58 -0.85 15.70
CA ALA A 155 2.49 0.56 16.07
C ALA A 155 2.88 0.75 17.53
N MET A 156 3.28 1.97 17.91
CA MET A 156 3.38 2.33 19.33
C MET A 156 1.96 2.63 19.85
N PRO A 157 1.41 1.82 20.78
CA PRO A 157 0.11 2.12 21.40
C PRO A 157 0.15 3.48 22.09
N TYR A 158 -0.92 4.25 21.96
CA TYR A 158 -1.00 5.55 22.61
C TYR A 158 -1.70 5.43 23.96
N ARG A 159 -1.08 6.00 25.00
CA ARG A 159 -1.65 6.16 26.33
C ARG A 159 -1.45 7.61 26.76
N GLU A 160 -2.56 8.28 27.06
CA GLU A 160 -2.57 9.70 27.39
C GLU A 160 -1.62 10.01 28.56
N GLY A 161 -0.72 10.97 28.36
CA GLY A 161 0.21 11.45 29.37
C GLY A 161 1.52 10.68 29.48
N GLU A 162 1.64 9.48 28.89
CA GLU A 162 2.87 8.67 29.00
C GLU A 162 4.04 9.26 28.22
N LEU A 163 3.81 9.80 27.02
CA LEU A 163 4.86 10.45 26.22
C LEU A 163 4.93 11.95 26.51
N GLU A 164 3.79 12.57 26.79
CA GLU A 164 3.68 14.00 27.09
C GLU A 164 4.42 14.37 28.38
N LYS A 165 4.43 13.51 29.41
CA LYS A 165 5.22 13.73 30.64
C LYS A 165 6.72 13.84 30.38
N ASP A 166 7.20 13.21 29.31
CA ASP A 166 8.59 13.26 28.86
C ASP A 166 8.81 14.41 27.85
N GLY A 167 7.80 15.27 27.62
CA GLY A 167 7.87 16.48 26.79
C GLY A 167 7.62 16.26 25.30
N TRP A 168 7.05 15.11 24.92
CA TRP A 168 6.69 14.85 23.52
C TRP A 168 5.35 15.48 23.16
N ASN A 169 5.30 16.13 22.00
CA ASN A 169 4.03 16.40 21.32
C ASN A 169 3.65 15.16 20.53
N VAL A 170 2.44 14.65 20.71
CA VAL A 170 1.97 13.41 20.07
C VAL A 170 0.81 13.74 19.14
N ALA A 171 0.90 13.27 17.89
CA ALA A 171 -0.24 13.20 17.00
C ALA A 171 -0.74 11.75 16.98
N THR A 172 -2.00 11.53 17.30
CA THR A 172 -2.59 10.20 17.45
C THR A 172 -3.46 9.83 16.27
N ALA A 173 -3.71 8.54 16.12
CA ALA A 173 -4.66 8.00 15.16
C ALA A 173 -5.40 6.83 15.81
N ARG A 174 -6.62 6.56 15.34
CA ARG A 174 -7.41 5.41 15.80
C ARG A 174 -7.56 4.38 14.70
N TYR A 175 -7.31 3.11 15.02
CA TYR A 175 -7.60 1.97 14.15
C TYR A 175 -8.42 0.92 14.89
N GLY A 176 -9.68 0.73 14.48
CA GLY A 176 -10.67 0.02 15.30
C GLY A 176 -10.86 0.72 16.65
N SER A 177 -10.69 -0.02 17.73
CA SER A 177 -10.71 0.45 19.11
C SER A 177 -9.33 0.88 19.64
N GLU A 178 -8.26 0.77 18.83
CA GLU A 178 -6.89 1.00 19.27
C GLU A 178 -6.40 2.40 18.86
N ASP A 179 -6.07 3.23 19.84
CA ASP A 179 -5.37 4.50 19.63
C ASP A 179 -3.86 4.24 19.58
N PHE A 180 -3.18 4.85 18.62
CA PHE A 180 -1.75 4.68 18.41
C PHE A 180 -1.07 6.00 18.03
N VAL A 181 0.25 6.01 18.16
CA VAL A 181 1.09 7.14 17.79
C VAL A 181 1.19 7.25 16.26
N GLY A 182 0.59 8.31 15.72
CA GLY A 182 0.69 8.65 14.30
C GLY A 182 1.94 9.48 13.97
N ALA A 183 2.34 10.38 14.87
CA ALA A 183 3.59 11.12 14.82
C ALA A 183 4.01 11.61 16.22
N ILE A 184 5.30 11.88 16.41
CA ILE A 184 5.85 12.51 17.62
C ILE A 184 6.79 13.67 17.25
N ALA A 185 6.84 14.69 18.10
CA ALA A 185 7.79 15.78 17.96
C ALA A 185 8.28 16.32 19.30
N LYS A 186 9.60 16.51 19.44
CA LYS A 186 10.25 17.10 20.62
C LYS A 186 11.58 17.73 20.22
N GLY A 187 11.77 19.00 20.56
CA GLY A 187 13.01 19.72 20.23
C GLY A 187 13.27 19.72 18.73
N ASN A 188 14.35 19.04 18.33
CA ASN A 188 14.83 18.88 16.96
C ASN A 188 14.30 17.63 16.23
N VAL A 189 13.52 16.79 16.92
CA VAL A 189 13.01 15.52 16.38
C VAL A 189 11.58 15.69 15.89
N LEU A 190 11.34 15.24 14.66
CA LEU A 190 10.03 14.88 14.12
C LEU A 190 10.06 13.39 13.76
N ALA A 191 9.01 12.64 14.02
CA ALA A 191 8.89 11.30 13.46
C ALA A 191 7.44 10.98 13.10
N THR A 192 7.22 10.28 11.99
CA THR A 192 5.88 9.92 11.51
C THR A 192 5.77 8.41 11.28
N GLN A 193 4.68 7.81 11.75
CA GLN A 193 4.37 6.40 11.45
C GLN A 193 3.80 6.27 10.03
N PHE A 194 3.11 7.30 9.55
CA PHE A 194 2.69 7.40 8.16
C PHE A 194 3.84 7.81 7.24
N HIS A 195 3.66 7.60 5.94
CA HIS A 195 4.59 7.98 4.87
C HIS A 195 4.20 9.34 4.28
N PRO A 196 4.86 10.46 4.63
CA PRO A 196 4.51 11.76 4.07
C PRO A 196 4.72 11.83 2.54
N GLU A 197 5.73 11.16 2.00
CA GLU A 197 5.99 11.03 0.57
C GLU A 197 4.91 10.24 -0.19
N LYS A 198 4.01 9.54 0.55
CA LYS A 198 2.84 8.81 0.01
C LYS A 198 1.50 9.40 0.43
N SER A 199 1.52 10.56 1.09
CA SER A 199 0.32 11.20 1.63
C SER A 199 -0.17 12.39 0.78
N GLY A 200 0.19 12.43 -0.51
CA GLY A 200 -0.15 13.53 -1.41
C GLY A 200 0.32 14.90 -0.89
N ALA A 201 -0.43 15.96 -1.19
CA ALA A 201 -0.10 17.31 -0.73
C ALA A 201 -0.05 17.44 0.81
N ALA A 202 -0.87 16.68 1.54
CA ALA A 202 -0.87 16.69 3.00
C ALA A 202 0.48 16.24 3.58
N GLY A 203 1.09 15.21 2.99
CA GLY A 203 2.42 14.76 3.41
C GLY A 203 3.55 15.62 2.89
N LEU A 204 3.45 16.15 1.67
CA LEU A 204 4.41 17.14 1.15
C LEU A 204 4.48 18.38 2.05
N ARG A 205 3.35 18.80 2.63
CA ARG A 205 3.32 19.89 3.61
C ARG A 205 4.12 19.57 4.88
N VAL A 206 4.02 18.33 5.38
CA VAL A 206 4.79 17.87 6.55
C VAL A 206 6.28 17.87 6.26
N LEU A 207 6.69 17.32 5.11
CA LEU A 207 8.09 17.34 4.67
C LEU A 207 8.60 18.77 4.52
N LYS A 208 7.82 19.65 3.87
CA LYS A 208 8.18 21.05 3.69
C LYS A 208 8.36 21.76 5.04
N ALA A 209 7.46 21.55 5.99
CA ALA A 209 7.54 22.13 7.31
C ALA A 209 8.81 21.65 8.06
N PHE A 210 9.18 20.38 7.95
CA PHE A 210 10.44 19.87 8.51
C PHE A 210 11.66 20.52 7.85
N LEU A 211 11.72 20.50 6.52
CA LEU A 211 12.84 21.04 5.74
C LEU A 211 13.07 22.53 6.01
N GLU A 212 11.98 23.31 6.11
CA GLU A 212 12.04 24.76 6.37
C GLU A 212 12.12 25.11 7.87
N GLY A 213 12.13 24.12 8.78
CA GLY A 213 12.19 24.35 10.22
C GLY A 213 10.93 24.96 10.83
N ARG A 214 9.77 24.84 10.16
CA ARG A 214 8.46 25.36 10.60
C ARG A 214 7.77 24.38 11.56
N ALA A 215 8.29 24.29 12.78
CA ALA A 215 7.78 23.35 13.79
C ALA A 215 6.35 23.65 14.27
N LYS A 216 5.99 24.93 14.38
CA LYS A 216 4.65 25.40 14.81
C LYS A 216 4.13 26.47 13.89
N GLU A 217 2.92 26.29 13.37
CA GLU A 217 2.23 27.27 12.52
C GLU A 217 0.78 27.42 12.95
N PRO A 218 0.13 28.58 12.73
CA PRO A 218 -1.30 28.73 12.97
C PRO A 218 -2.10 27.76 12.11
N LEU A 219 -3.05 27.04 12.73
CA LEU A 219 -4.04 26.28 11.96
C LEU A 219 -4.99 27.25 11.26
N LEU A 220 -5.31 26.99 10.00
CA LEU A 220 -6.36 27.73 9.28
C LEU A 220 -7.70 27.52 10.03
N ALA A 221 -8.39 28.61 10.35
CA ALA A 221 -9.63 28.54 11.13
C ALA A 221 -10.73 27.76 10.39
N ASN A 222 -11.54 27.01 11.16
CA ASN A 222 -12.69 26.21 10.75
C ASN A 222 -12.39 24.87 10.06
N ALA A 223 -11.67 23.97 10.74
CA ALA A 223 -11.73 22.54 10.39
C ALA A 223 -13.18 22.05 10.60
N ASN A 224 -13.87 21.71 9.51
CA ASN A 224 -15.23 21.18 9.58
C ASN A 224 -15.21 19.80 10.26
N SER A 225 -16.01 19.64 11.32
CA SER A 225 -16.11 18.41 12.13
C SER A 225 -16.39 17.14 11.33
N ALA A 226 -16.97 17.24 10.13
CA ALA A 226 -17.17 16.11 9.23
C ALA A 226 -15.84 15.47 8.76
N TYR A 227 -14.74 16.24 8.75
CA TYR A 227 -13.43 15.80 8.26
C TYR A 227 -12.45 15.39 9.36
N THR A 228 -12.80 15.62 10.63
CA THR A 228 -11.98 15.23 11.78
C THR A 228 -12.31 13.83 12.29
N LYS A 229 -13.24 13.10 11.63
CA LYS A 229 -13.61 11.74 12.00
C LYS A 229 -12.40 10.81 11.86
N GLU A 230 -12.11 10.05 12.91
CA GLU A 230 -10.97 9.12 12.97
C GLU A 230 -11.29 7.75 12.38
N GLY A 231 -10.26 7.00 12.04
CA GLY A 231 -10.35 5.74 11.31
C GLY A 231 -9.98 5.88 9.85
N LEU A 232 -9.89 4.72 9.18
CA LEU A 232 -9.57 4.62 7.77
C LEU A 232 -10.69 5.23 6.90
N THR A 233 -10.28 5.97 5.88
CA THR A 233 -11.19 6.35 4.79
C THR A 233 -11.49 5.16 3.90
N ARG A 234 -12.64 5.17 3.22
CA ARG A 234 -12.94 4.28 2.09
C ARG A 234 -11.94 4.53 0.95
N ARG A 235 -11.00 3.59 0.79
CA ARG A 235 -9.88 3.69 -0.15
C ARG A 235 -10.36 3.36 -1.57
N VAL A 236 -10.17 4.30 -2.49
CA VAL A 236 -10.53 4.15 -3.91
C VAL A 236 -9.26 4.03 -4.75
N ILE A 237 -9.07 2.84 -5.34
CA ILE A 237 -7.88 2.49 -6.11
C ILE A 237 -8.16 2.66 -7.60
N ALA A 238 -7.25 3.31 -8.33
CA ALA A 238 -7.31 3.40 -9.77
C ALA A 238 -6.33 2.42 -10.40
N CYS A 239 -6.80 1.55 -11.28
CA CYS A 239 -5.99 0.53 -11.91
C CYS A 239 -5.77 0.82 -13.40
N LEU A 240 -4.63 0.39 -13.94
CA LEU A 240 -4.33 0.41 -15.36
C LEU A 240 -3.61 -0.85 -15.85
N ASP A 241 -4.10 -1.37 -16.97
CA ASP A 241 -3.47 -2.44 -17.75
C ASP A 241 -2.37 -1.86 -18.64
N VAL A 242 -1.13 -2.34 -18.49
CA VAL A 242 0.00 -1.92 -19.32
C VAL A 242 0.40 -3.02 -20.30
N ARG A 243 0.33 -2.73 -21.60
CA ARG A 243 0.74 -3.62 -22.70
C ARG A 243 1.78 -2.98 -23.59
N ALA A 244 2.52 -3.80 -24.33
CA ALA A 244 3.25 -3.37 -25.52
C ALA A 244 2.29 -3.41 -26.71
N ASN A 245 2.22 -2.33 -27.49
CA ASN A 245 1.50 -2.32 -28.75
C ASN A 245 2.31 -3.04 -29.85
N ASP A 246 1.77 -3.08 -31.06
CA ASP A 246 2.42 -3.76 -32.20
C ASP A 246 3.77 -3.10 -32.62
N GLN A 247 4.07 -1.88 -32.13
CA GLN A 247 5.34 -1.16 -32.34
C GLN A 247 6.33 -1.34 -31.16
N GLY A 248 5.93 -2.05 -30.10
CA GLY A 248 6.73 -2.25 -28.89
C GLY A 248 6.58 -1.14 -27.84
N ASP A 249 5.79 -0.09 -28.08
CA ASP A 249 5.55 0.97 -27.12
C ASP A 249 4.62 0.52 -26.00
N LEU A 250 4.87 1.01 -24.78
CA LEU A 250 3.97 0.79 -23.67
C LEU A 250 2.74 1.69 -23.74
N VAL A 251 1.58 1.05 -23.74
CA VAL A 251 0.26 1.68 -23.84
C VAL A 251 -0.64 1.18 -22.73
N VAL A 252 -1.56 2.04 -22.30
CA VAL A 252 -2.68 1.64 -21.47
C VAL A 252 -3.75 1.02 -22.35
N THR A 253 -4.22 -0.16 -21.97
CA THR A 253 -5.27 -0.87 -22.73
C THR A 253 -6.48 -1.13 -21.84
N LYS A 254 -7.59 -1.59 -22.44
CA LYS A 254 -8.69 -2.19 -21.70
C LYS A 254 -8.93 -3.58 -22.26
N GLY A 255 -8.88 -4.60 -21.40
CA GLY A 255 -9.53 -5.88 -21.66
C GLY A 255 -11.00 -5.82 -21.26
N ASP A 256 -11.91 -6.10 -22.18
CA ASP A 256 -13.22 -6.63 -21.80
C ASP A 256 -13.08 -8.15 -21.84
N GLN A 257 -13.14 -8.84 -20.69
CA GLN A 257 -12.87 -10.28 -20.62
C GLN A 257 -11.55 -10.66 -21.31
N TYR A 258 -10.52 -9.85 -21.12
CA TYR A 258 -9.18 -9.98 -21.72
C TYR A 258 -9.09 -9.75 -23.25
N ASP A 259 -10.15 -9.30 -23.94
CA ASP A 259 -10.09 -8.83 -25.34
C ASP A 259 -9.68 -7.35 -25.42
N VAL A 260 -8.54 -7.09 -26.07
CA VAL A 260 -7.85 -5.79 -26.09
C VAL A 260 -7.65 -5.19 -27.48
N ARG A 261 -8.19 -5.82 -28.52
CA ARG A 261 -8.06 -5.32 -29.89
C ARG A 261 -9.30 -4.50 -30.29
N GLU A 262 -9.08 -3.52 -31.16
CA GLU A 262 -10.18 -2.79 -31.80
C GLU A 262 -10.90 -3.68 -32.82
N LYS A 263 -12.23 -3.68 -32.81
CA LYS A 263 -13.02 -4.47 -33.76
C LYS A 263 -12.91 -3.94 -35.21
N SER A 264 -12.52 -2.68 -35.38
CA SER A 264 -12.43 -1.97 -36.66
C SER A 264 -11.17 -2.32 -37.46
N ASN A 265 -10.01 -2.38 -36.81
CA ASN A 265 -8.71 -2.50 -37.46
C ASN A 265 -7.80 -3.57 -36.81
N ASN A 266 -8.29 -4.28 -35.79
CA ASN A 266 -7.57 -5.30 -35.03
C ASN A 266 -6.29 -4.78 -34.34
N ALA A 267 -6.07 -3.47 -34.24
CA ALA A 267 -4.93 -2.89 -33.52
C ALA A 267 -5.14 -2.98 -32.00
N VAL A 268 -4.03 -3.01 -31.24
CA VAL A 268 -4.10 -2.91 -29.77
C VAL A 268 -4.67 -1.55 -29.38
N ARG A 269 -5.75 -1.54 -28.59
CA ARG A 269 -6.37 -0.29 -28.11
C ARG A 269 -5.36 0.53 -27.32
N ASN A 270 -5.21 1.81 -27.65
CA ASN A 270 -4.31 2.71 -26.94
C ASN A 270 -5.11 3.81 -26.21
N LEU A 271 -5.18 3.72 -24.89
CA LEU A 271 -5.88 4.64 -24.01
C LEU A 271 -4.95 5.68 -23.37
N GLY A 272 -3.75 5.84 -23.93
CA GLY A 272 -2.72 6.77 -23.47
C GLY A 272 -1.47 6.08 -22.92
N LYS A 273 -0.51 6.90 -22.50
CA LYS A 273 0.75 6.42 -21.91
C LYS A 273 0.55 6.13 -20.41
N PRO A 274 1.09 5.02 -19.88
CA PRO A 274 0.92 4.62 -18.48
C PRO A 274 1.23 5.72 -17.46
N VAL A 275 2.36 6.43 -17.65
CA VAL A 275 2.81 7.51 -16.75
C VAL A 275 1.80 8.66 -16.68
N GLN A 276 1.35 9.14 -17.84
CA GLN A 276 0.39 10.25 -17.92
C GLN A 276 -0.96 9.85 -17.31
N LYS A 277 -1.39 8.61 -17.52
CA LYS A 277 -2.66 8.12 -16.97
C LYS A 277 -2.59 7.97 -15.45
N ALA A 278 -1.48 7.47 -14.92
CA ALA A 278 -1.26 7.38 -13.48
C ALA A 278 -1.24 8.78 -12.82
N GLN A 279 -0.56 9.75 -13.43
CA GLN A 279 -0.59 11.14 -12.97
C GLN A 279 -2.01 11.71 -12.99
N GLN A 280 -2.77 11.49 -14.07
CA GLN A 280 -4.16 11.91 -14.16
C GLN A 280 -5.01 11.32 -13.03
N TYR A 281 -4.85 10.03 -12.71
CA TYR A 281 -5.56 9.40 -11.60
C TYR A 281 -5.23 10.01 -10.25
N TYR A 282 -3.95 10.27 -10.00
CA TYR A 282 -3.50 10.96 -8.79
C TYR A 282 -4.12 12.35 -8.64
N GLU A 283 -4.07 13.17 -9.70
CA GLU A 283 -4.67 14.51 -9.74
C GLU A 283 -6.20 14.48 -9.62
N GLN A 284 -6.82 13.39 -10.06
CA GLN A 284 -8.24 13.10 -9.86
C GLN A 284 -8.56 12.51 -8.48
N GLY A 285 -7.59 12.41 -7.58
CA GLY A 285 -7.81 12.02 -6.19
C GLY A 285 -7.74 10.51 -5.91
N ALA A 286 -7.14 9.70 -6.79
CA ALA A 286 -6.83 8.30 -6.48
C ALA A 286 -6.08 8.17 -5.15
N ASP A 287 -6.47 7.18 -4.34
CA ASP A 287 -5.80 6.87 -3.08
C ASP A 287 -4.58 5.98 -3.27
N GLU A 288 -4.54 5.28 -4.40
CA GLU A 288 -3.51 4.34 -4.81
C GLU A 288 -3.64 4.14 -6.33
N VAL A 289 -2.51 3.90 -7.01
CA VAL A 289 -2.49 3.56 -8.43
C VAL A 289 -1.89 2.16 -8.63
N THR A 290 -2.65 1.27 -9.26
CA THR A 290 -2.21 -0.11 -9.55
C THR A 290 -1.89 -0.27 -11.03
N PHE A 291 -0.73 -0.84 -11.33
CA PHE A 291 -0.29 -1.21 -12.66
C PHE A 291 -0.39 -2.73 -12.81
N LEU A 292 -1.18 -3.20 -13.75
CA LEU A 292 -1.20 -4.61 -14.16
C LEU A 292 -0.29 -4.76 -15.37
N ASN A 293 0.92 -5.24 -15.13
CA ASN A 293 1.89 -5.56 -16.15
C ASN A 293 1.52 -6.88 -16.83
N ILE A 294 0.97 -6.74 -18.03
CA ILE A 294 0.49 -7.85 -18.86
C ILE A 294 1.32 -7.98 -20.14
N THR A 295 2.54 -7.43 -20.10
CA THR A 295 3.56 -7.61 -21.13
C THR A 295 4.43 -8.83 -20.84
N SER A 296 5.02 -9.38 -21.90
CA SER A 296 5.99 -10.45 -21.82
C SER A 296 7.34 -9.93 -22.33
N PHE A 297 8.23 -9.54 -21.42
CA PHE A 297 9.59 -9.09 -21.74
C PHE A 297 10.62 -10.22 -21.59
N ARG A 298 10.34 -11.39 -22.16
CA ARG A 298 11.15 -12.61 -21.94
C ARG A 298 12.61 -12.47 -22.39
N ASP A 299 12.84 -11.66 -23.43
CA ASP A 299 14.16 -11.46 -24.01
C ASP A 299 14.82 -10.14 -23.57
N THR A 300 14.23 -9.45 -22.59
CA THR A 300 14.75 -8.17 -22.06
C THR A 300 15.52 -8.42 -20.77
N PRO A 301 16.76 -7.90 -20.63
CA PRO A 301 17.48 -7.95 -19.36
C PRO A 301 16.66 -7.36 -18.23
N LEU A 302 16.71 -7.96 -17.04
CA LEU A 302 15.85 -7.57 -15.92
C LEU A 302 16.01 -6.09 -15.51
N LYS A 303 17.22 -5.55 -15.60
CA LYS A 303 17.52 -4.15 -15.27
C LYS A 303 16.90 -3.15 -16.26
N ASP A 304 16.61 -3.61 -17.47
CA ASP A 304 16.13 -2.82 -18.60
C ASP A 304 14.63 -3.01 -18.86
N LEU A 305 13.92 -3.68 -17.94
CA LEU A 305 12.47 -3.87 -18.03
C LEU A 305 11.76 -2.52 -18.16
N PRO A 306 10.99 -2.28 -19.24
CA PRO A 306 10.32 -1.00 -19.49
C PRO A 306 9.38 -0.55 -18.35
N MET A 307 8.79 -1.50 -17.61
CA MET A 307 7.93 -1.20 -16.47
C MET A 307 8.68 -0.57 -15.29
N LEU A 308 9.98 -0.81 -15.13
CA LEU A 308 10.79 -0.13 -14.12
C LEU A 308 10.84 1.37 -14.43
N GLU A 309 11.02 1.73 -15.69
CA GLU A 309 11.05 3.14 -16.10
C GLU A 309 9.69 3.82 -15.97
N VAL A 310 8.59 3.11 -16.30
CA VAL A 310 7.24 3.61 -16.05
C VAL A 310 7.04 3.97 -14.58
N LEU A 311 7.48 3.11 -13.65
CA LEU A 311 7.39 3.38 -12.22
C LEU A 311 8.27 4.56 -11.80
N ARG A 312 9.51 4.65 -12.32
CA ARG A 312 10.43 5.75 -11.98
C ARG A 312 9.85 7.10 -12.37
N GLN A 313 9.30 7.19 -13.58
CA GLN A 313 8.66 8.40 -14.09
C GLN A 313 7.36 8.72 -13.35
N THR A 314 6.55 7.70 -13.03
CA THR A 314 5.31 7.91 -12.27
C THR A 314 5.60 8.42 -10.86
N ALA A 315 6.57 7.82 -10.17
CA ALA A 315 6.95 8.19 -8.81
C ALA A 315 7.51 9.62 -8.71
N ALA A 316 7.92 10.24 -9.81
CA ALA A 316 8.40 11.62 -9.84
C ALA A 316 7.28 12.65 -9.61
N THR A 317 6.03 12.30 -9.92
CA THR A 317 4.89 13.22 -9.86
C THR A 317 3.72 12.70 -9.02
N THR A 318 3.68 11.40 -8.75
CA THR A 318 2.57 10.72 -8.07
C THR A 318 2.94 10.34 -6.64
N PHE A 319 2.46 11.14 -5.67
CA PHE A 319 2.78 11.00 -4.24
C PHE A 319 1.70 10.21 -3.49
N VAL A 320 1.27 9.10 -4.07
CA VAL A 320 0.39 8.09 -3.47
C VAL A 320 1.01 6.70 -3.68
N PRO A 321 0.54 5.65 -2.98
CA PRO A 321 1.04 4.30 -3.17
C PRO A 321 0.91 3.80 -4.62
N LEU A 322 1.95 3.14 -5.10
CA LEU A 322 2.02 2.50 -6.40
C LEU A 322 2.11 0.99 -6.21
N THR A 323 1.19 0.25 -6.80
CA THR A 323 1.18 -1.23 -6.78
C THR A 323 1.51 -1.76 -8.17
N ILE A 324 2.41 -2.73 -8.28
CA ILE A 324 2.75 -3.39 -9.55
C ILE A 324 2.42 -4.89 -9.49
N GLY A 325 1.54 -5.35 -10.38
CA GLY A 325 1.24 -6.76 -10.57
C GLY A 325 1.78 -7.29 -11.89
N GLY A 326 2.19 -8.55 -11.93
CA GLY A 326 2.64 -9.23 -13.15
C GLY A 326 4.17 -9.24 -13.32
N GLY A 327 4.73 -10.46 -13.40
CA GLY A 327 6.17 -10.68 -13.56
C GLY A 327 6.96 -10.77 -12.26
N ILE A 328 6.31 -10.76 -11.10
CA ILE A 328 6.95 -10.88 -9.78
C ILE A 328 7.11 -12.36 -9.42
N ARG A 329 8.21 -12.96 -9.88
CA ARG A 329 8.54 -14.39 -9.72
C ARG A 329 10.01 -14.64 -10.02
N ASP A 330 10.47 -15.85 -9.70
CA ASP A 330 11.76 -16.34 -10.15
C ASP A 330 11.85 -16.25 -11.67
N THR A 331 12.86 -15.55 -12.17
CA THR A 331 12.98 -15.20 -13.59
C THR A 331 14.39 -15.47 -14.10
N LEU A 332 14.52 -16.13 -15.25
CA LEU A 332 15.80 -16.27 -15.94
C LEU A 332 16.16 -14.93 -16.59
N ASP A 333 17.28 -14.34 -16.18
CA ASP A 333 17.80 -13.11 -16.79
C ASP A 333 18.55 -13.45 -18.08
N PRO A 334 18.10 -12.96 -19.26
CA PRO A 334 18.71 -13.31 -20.54
C PRO A 334 20.14 -12.74 -20.71
N GLU A 335 20.51 -11.67 -19.99
CA GLU A 335 21.87 -11.11 -20.07
C GLU A 335 22.88 -11.96 -19.29
N THR A 336 22.53 -12.34 -18.06
CA THR A 336 23.44 -13.06 -17.15
C THR A 336 23.26 -14.58 -17.19
N ASN A 337 22.19 -15.06 -17.83
CA ASN A 337 21.74 -16.45 -17.83
C ASN A 337 21.56 -17.03 -16.41
N ARG A 338 21.29 -16.15 -15.44
CA ARG A 338 21.10 -16.48 -14.03
C ARG A 338 19.61 -16.49 -13.70
N THR A 339 19.15 -17.48 -12.94
CA THR A 339 17.83 -17.43 -12.32
C THR A 339 17.88 -16.41 -11.18
N VAL A 340 17.16 -15.31 -11.34
CA VAL A 340 17.01 -14.25 -10.36
C VAL A 340 15.77 -14.53 -9.51
N PRO A 341 15.90 -14.63 -8.17
CA PRO A 341 14.77 -14.90 -7.28
C PRO A 341 13.70 -13.81 -7.30
N ALA A 342 12.45 -14.19 -7.00
CA ALA A 342 11.31 -13.27 -6.90
C ALA A 342 11.58 -12.08 -5.95
N LEU A 343 12.31 -12.32 -4.86
CA LEU A 343 12.74 -11.26 -3.92
C LEU A 343 13.63 -10.20 -4.58
N GLU A 344 14.59 -10.62 -5.40
CA GLU A 344 15.46 -9.68 -6.16
C GLU A 344 14.64 -8.93 -7.22
N VAL A 345 13.72 -9.60 -7.90
CA VAL A 345 12.81 -8.96 -8.87
C VAL A 345 11.93 -7.91 -8.18
N ALA A 346 11.30 -8.26 -7.05
CA ALA A 346 10.49 -7.33 -6.26
C ALA A 346 11.34 -6.13 -5.77
N THR A 347 12.57 -6.39 -5.33
CA THR A 347 13.52 -5.34 -4.92
C THR A 347 13.80 -4.33 -6.05
N LEU A 348 13.94 -4.80 -7.30
CA LEU A 348 14.10 -3.91 -8.46
C LEU A 348 12.87 -3.03 -8.68
N TYR A 349 11.67 -3.58 -8.54
CA TYR A 349 10.41 -2.84 -8.64
C TYR A 349 10.26 -1.82 -7.51
N PHE A 350 10.58 -2.17 -6.27
CA PHE A 350 10.53 -1.25 -5.13
C PHE A 350 11.50 -0.08 -5.32
N LYS A 351 12.75 -0.36 -5.71
CA LYS A 351 13.75 0.68 -6.02
C LYS A 351 13.35 1.58 -7.19
N SER A 352 12.48 1.08 -8.08
CA SER A 352 12.00 1.83 -9.24
C SER A 352 10.75 2.66 -8.95
N GLY A 353 10.12 2.52 -7.79
CA GLY A 353 8.98 3.37 -7.40
C GLY A 353 7.74 2.62 -6.92
N ALA A 354 7.69 1.28 -7.02
CA ALA A 354 6.59 0.52 -6.45
C ALA A 354 6.65 0.51 -4.92
N ASP A 355 5.50 0.49 -4.26
CA ASP A 355 5.37 0.31 -2.82
C ASP A 355 4.87 -1.09 -2.46
N LYS A 356 4.14 -1.70 -3.39
CA LYS A 356 3.57 -3.05 -3.27
C LYS A 356 3.75 -3.84 -4.55
N VAL A 357 3.95 -5.14 -4.41
CA VAL A 357 3.98 -6.09 -5.52
C VAL A 357 2.78 -7.02 -5.45
N SER A 358 2.19 -7.34 -6.60
CA SER A 358 1.06 -8.26 -6.69
C SER A 358 1.46 -9.60 -7.33
N ILE A 359 1.15 -10.68 -6.63
CA ILE A 359 1.43 -12.07 -7.02
C ILE A 359 0.11 -12.73 -7.45
N GLY A 360 0.08 -13.32 -8.66
CA GLY A 360 -1.09 -13.96 -9.25
C GLY A 360 -0.99 -15.48 -9.30
N SER A 361 -0.68 -16.04 -10.48
CA SER A 361 -0.67 -17.50 -10.71
C SER A 361 0.23 -18.31 -9.77
N ASP A 362 1.37 -17.74 -9.37
CA ASP A 362 2.31 -18.40 -8.47
C ASP A 362 1.71 -18.56 -7.06
N ALA A 363 0.78 -17.69 -6.64
CA ALA A 363 0.07 -17.81 -5.38
C ALA A 363 -0.85 -19.05 -5.35
N VAL A 364 -1.50 -19.36 -6.48
CA VAL A 364 -2.34 -20.57 -6.61
C VAL A 364 -1.49 -21.83 -6.49
N THR A 365 -0.36 -21.87 -7.21
CA THR A 365 0.57 -23.01 -7.16
C THR A 365 1.16 -23.17 -5.75
N ALA A 366 1.50 -22.07 -5.09
CA ALA A 366 1.98 -22.07 -3.71
C ALA A 366 0.91 -22.61 -2.73
N ALA A 367 -0.36 -22.21 -2.89
CA ALA A 367 -1.45 -22.71 -2.05
C ALA A 367 -1.69 -24.21 -2.24
N GLU A 368 -1.66 -24.72 -3.47
CA GLU A 368 -1.73 -26.15 -3.74
C GLU A 368 -0.60 -26.92 -3.04
N GLN A 369 0.64 -26.42 -3.12
CA GLN A 369 1.79 -27.00 -2.42
C GLN A 369 1.63 -26.96 -0.91
N TYR A 370 1.10 -25.87 -0.36
CA TYR A 370 0.82 -25.72 1.07
C TYR A 370 -0.18 -26.77 1.56
N TYR A 371 -1.28 -27.00 0.84
CA TYR A 371 -2.22 -28.06 1.22
C TYR A 371 -1.65 -29.46 1.01
N ALA A 372 -0.91 -29.68 -0.07
CA ALA A 372 -0.25 -30.96 -0.34
C ALA A 372 0.83 -31.30 0.71
N SER A 373 1.46 -30.29 1.32
CA SER A 373 2.45 -30.43 2.40
C SER A 373 1.82 -30.46 3.81
N ASN A 374 0.52 -30.75 3.91
CA ASN A 374 -0.22 -30.71 5.17
C ASN A 374 -0.10 -29.36 5.90
N ARG A 375 -0.28 -28.27 5.13
CA ARG A 375 -0.28 -26.87 5.60
C ARG A 375 1.09 -26.41 6.16
N THR A 376 2.18 -26.90 5.55
CA THR A 376 3.54 -26.55 5.98
C THR A 376 4.10 -25.41 5.11
N LEU A 377 4.55 -24.34 5.76
CA LEU A 377 5.27 -23.24 5.13
C LEU A 377 6.67 -23.70 4.69
N THR A 378 7.09 -23.27 3.50
CA THR A 378 8.37 -23.69 2.91
C THR A 378 9.49 -22.68 3.16
N GLY A 379 9.13 -21.42 3.44
CA GLY A 379 10.04 -20.27 3.48
C GLY A 379 10.67 -19.93 2.12
N LYS A 380 10.09 -20.41 1.01
CA LYS A 380 10.70 -20.32 -0.34
C LYS A 380 9.80 -19.68 -1.38
N THR A 381 8.51 -19.55 -1.12
CA THR A 381 7.60 -18.91 -2.06
C THR A 381 7.93 -17.41 -2.18
N ALA A 382 7.52 -16.80 -3.29
CA ALA A 382 7.64 -15.36 -3.46
C ALA A 382 6.91 -14.58 -2.34
N ILE A 383 5.76 -15.10 -1.86
CA ILE A 383 4.99 -14.49 -0.77
C ILE A 383 5.81 -14.49 0.53
N GLU A 384 6.34 -15.65 0.93
CA GLU A 384 7.14 -15.81 2.16
C GLU A 384 8.40 -14.95 2.11
N THR A 385 9.19 -15.05 1.04
CA THR A 385 10.49 -14.36 0.95
C THR A 385 10.36 -12.83 0.85
N ILE A 386 9.36 -12.32 0.12
CA ILE A 386 9.13 -10.87 0.00
C ILE A 386 8.55 -10.31 1.29
N SER A 387 7.58 -11.00 1.91
CA SER A 387 6.97 -10.53 3.17
C SER A 387 7.94 -10.59 4.35
N GLU A 388 8.85 -11.56 4.41
CA GLU A 388 9.90 -11.62 5.43
C GLU A 388 10.86 -10.41 5.34
N ALA A 389 11.21 -9.97 4.13
CA ALA A 389 12.11 -8.84 3.92
C ALA A 389 11.40 -7.48 4.06
N TYR A 390 10.23 -7.31 3.44
CA TYR A 390 9.54 -6.03 3.29
C TYR A 390 8.26 -5.89 4.12
N GLY A 391 7.94 -6.90 4.93
CA GLY A 391 6.70 -6.97 5.69
C GLY A 391 5.51 -7.42 4.83
N ALA A 392 4.49 -7.98 5.48
CA ALA A 392 3.27 -8.45 4.80
C ALA A 392 2.63 -7.34 3.94
N GLN A 393 2.67 -6.10 4.42
CA GLN A 393 2.10 -4.94 3.75
C GLN A 393 2.64 -4.68 2.33
N ALA A 394 3.78 -5.24 1.96
CA ALA A 394 4.38 -5.09 0.63
C ALA A 394 3.86 -6.12 -0.39
N VAL A 395 3.15 -7.17 0.06
CA VAL A 395 2.70 -8.29 -0.76
C VAL A 395 1.18 -8.30 -0.90
N VAL A 396 0.72 -8.06 -2.12
CA VAL A 396 -0.68 -8.20 -2.53
C VAL A 396 -0.84 -9.52 -3.28
N VAL A 397 -1.91 -10.27 -3.06
CA VAL A 397 -2.24 -11.44 -3.88
C VAL A 397 -3.44 -11.15 -4.76
N SER A 398 -3.25 -11.20 -6.09
CA SER A 398 -4.33 -11.07 -7.06
C SER A 398 -5.01 -12.42 -7.26
N VAL A 399 -6.30 -12.47 -6.95
CA VAL A 399 -7.11 -13.68 -7.04
C VAL A 399 -8.14 -13.51 -8.15
N ASP A 400 -8.20 -14.50 -9.04
CA ASP A 400 -9.12 -14.53 -10.18
C ASP A 400 -10.12 -15.70 -10.02
N PRO A 401 -11.13 -15.57 -9.15
CA PRO A 401 -12.14 -16.59 -8.92
C PRO A 401 -13.21 -16.57 -10.01
N LYS A 402 -13.73 -17.76 -10.29
CA LYS A 402 -14.87 -18.00 -11.18
C LYS A 402 -15.91 -18.85 -10.48
N ARG A 403 -17.18 -18.47 -10.58
CA ARG A 403 -18.28 -19.16 -9.93
C ARG A 403 -18.53 -20.54 -10.57
N VAL A 404 -18.71 -21.55 -9.73
CA VAL A 404 -19.07 -22.92 -10.09
C VAL A 404 -20.32 -23.32 -9.31
N TYR A 405 -21.42 -23.57 -10.02
CA TYR A 405 -22.70 -23.96 -9.44
C TYR A 405 -22.72 -25.44 -9.05
N VAL A 406 -23.41 -25.74 -7.96
CA VAL A 406 -23.63 -27.11 -7.45
C VAL A 406 -25.06 -27.26 -6.95
N SER A 407 -25.61 -28.48 -7.03
CA SER A 407 -26.99 -28.77 -6.61
C SER A 407 -27.22 -28.49 -5.12
N ASP A 408 -26.22 -28.82 -4.30
CA ASP A 408 -26.23 -28.74 -2.85
C ASP A 408 -24.78 -28.57 -2.35
N PRO A 409 -24.57 -28.12 -1.10
CA PRO A 409 -23.23 -27.91 -0.54
C PRO A 409 -22.37 -29.18 -0.43
N GLU A 410 -22.99 -30.37 -0.33
CA GLU A 410 -22.27 -31.64 -0.15
C GLU A 410 -21.77 -32.23 -1.47
N ALA A 411 -22.27 -31.72 -2.60
CA ALA A 411 -21.81 -32.10 -3.94
C ALA A 411 -20.36 -31.65 -4.26
N THR A 412 -19.70 -30.93 -3.35
CA THR A 412 -18.30 -30.53 -3.49
C THR A 412 -17.57 -30.58 -2.15
N THR A 413 -16.25 -30.77 -2.20
CA THR A 413 -15.36 -30.62 -1.03
C THR A 413 -14.94 -29.17 -0.79
N HIS A 414 -15.27 -28.27 -1.73
CA HIS A 414 -14.94 -26.85 -1.66
C HIS A 414 -15.91 -26.07 -0.79
N HIS A 415 -15.49 -24.86 -0.40
CA HIS A 415 -16.36 -23.94 0.32
C HIS A 415 -17.53 -23.45 -0.56
N ALA A 416 -18.65 -24.14 -0.48
CA ALA A 416 -19.90 -23.76 -1.15
C ALA A 416 -20.73 -22.82 -0.27
N LEU A 417 -21.34 -21.81 -0.90
CA LEU A 417 -22.28 -20.89 -0.29
C LEU A 417 -23.61 -20.89 -1.03
N GLN A 418 -24.68 -20.54 -0.31
CA GLN A 418 -25.97 -20.32 -0.93
C GLN A 418 -25.93 -18.99 -1.69
N THR A 419 -26.42 -18.99 -2.93
CA THR A 419 -26.42 -17.81 -3.78
C THR A 419 -27.82 -17.33 -4.14
N SER A 420 -27.96 -16.00 -4.20
CA SER A 420 -29.12 -15.29 -4.70
C SER A 420 -29.26 -15.32 -6.23
N PHE A 421 -28.22 -15.73 -6.96
CA PHE A 421 -28.20 -15.83 -8.42
C PHE A 421 -28.23 -17.31 -8.85
N PRO A 422 -29.38 -17.86 -9.25
CA PRO A 422 -29.48 -19.28 -9.57
C PRO A 422 -28.62 -19.69 -10.76
N GLY A 423 -28.09 -20.90 -10.71
CA GLY A 423 -27.36 -21.50 -11.81
C GLY A 423 -28.26 -21.84 -13.02
N PRO A 424 -27.67 -22.23 -14.16
CA PRO A 424 -28.40 -22.53 -15.39
C PRO A 424 -29.47 -23.62 -15.26
N GLN A 425 -29.33 -24.54 -14.31
CA GLN A 425 -30.30 -25.62 -14.03
C GLN A 425 -31.11 -25.34 -12.75
N GLY A 426 -31.04 -24.12 -12.22
CA GLY A 426 -31.74 -23.73 -10.99
C GLY A 426 -30.96 -24.03 -9.71
N GLU A 427 -29.67 -24.37 -9.81
CA GLU A 427 -28.78 -24.56 -8.66
C GLU A 427 -28.80 -23.34 -7.74
N ARG A 428 -28.86 -23.57 -6.42
CA ARG A 428 -28.93 -22.50 -5.40
C ARG A 428 -27.65 -22.35 -4.59
N TYR A 429 -26.62 -23.12 -4.93
CA TYR A 429 -25.34 -23.12 -4.27
C TYR A 429 -24.23 -22.95 -5.31
N CYS A 430 -23.15 -22.29 -4.90
CA CYS A 430 -21.95 -22.20 -5.70
C CYS A 430 -20.71 -22.11 -4.83
N TRP A 431 -19.58 -22.48 -5.40
CA TRP A 431 -18.25 -22.16 -4.87
C TRP A 431 -17.48 -21.37 -5.93
N TYR A 432 -16.31 -20.86 -5.56
CA TYR A 432 -15.50 -20.01 -6.44
C TYR A 432 -14.17 -20.68 -6.73
N ALA A 433 -14.02 -21.22 -7.94
CA ALA A 433 -12.79 -21.86 -8.39
C ALA A 433 -11.73 -20.82 -8.76
N CYS A 434 -10.51 -21.00 -8.29
CA CYS A 434 -9.39 -20.16 -8.64
C CYS A 434 -8.88 -20.47 -10.05
N THR A 435 -8.34 -19.44 -10.71
CA THR A 435 -7.75 -19.57 -12.03
C THR A 435 -6.32 -19.04 -12.07
N ILE A 436 -5.56 -19.50 -13.06
CA ILE A 436 -4.20 -19.04 -13.35
C ILE A 436 -4.06 -18.64 -14.83
N LYS A 437 -2.88 -18.09 -15.18
CA LYS A 437 -2.54 -17.65 -16.55
C LYS A 437 -3.53 -16.60 -17.09
N GLY A 438 -3.99 -15.69 -16.22
CA GLY A 438 -4.95 -14.65 -16.53
C GLY A 438 -6.32 -15.22 -16.87
N GLY A 439 -6.88 -16.05 -16.00
CA GLY A 439 -8.23 -16.60 -16.15
C GLY A 439 -8.38 -17.80 -17.10
N ARG A 440 -7.31 -18.27 -17.74
CA ARG A 440 -7.39 -19.25 -18.84
C ARG A 440 -7.37 -20.70 -18.40
N GLU A 441 -6.87 -20.96 -17.19
CA GLU A 441 -6.77 -22.30 -16.63
C GLU A 441 -7.41 -22.31 -15.25
N THR A 442 -8.49 -23.08 -15.08
CA THR A 442 -9.16 -23.29 -13.79
C THR A 442 -8.44 -24.38 -13.02
N ARG A 443 -8.28 -24.18 -11.71
CA ARG A 443 -7.65 -25.11 -10.78
C ARG A 443 -8.70 -25.70 -9.84
N ASP A 444 -8.41 -26.91 -9.35
CA ASP A 444 -9.22 -27.58 -8.32
C ASP A 444 -8.85 -27.03 -6.93
N LEU A 445 -9.03 -25.73 -6.77
CA LEU A 445 -8.73 -24.96 -5.56
C LEU A 445 -9.77 -23.85 -5.45
N ASP A 446 -10.44 -23.77 -4.32
CA ASP A 446 -11.42 -22.71 -4.09
C ASP A 446 -10.78 -21.43 -3.53
N VAL A 447 -11.50 -20.32 -3.69
CA VAL A 447 -11.04 -19.00 -3.26
C VAL A 447 -10.71 -18.94 -1.77
N VAL A 448 -11.49 -19.62 -0.92
CA VAL A 448 -11.30 -19.64 0.54
C VAL A 448 -10.01 -20.38 0.89
N GLN A 449 -9.77 -21.52 0.24
CA GLN A 449 -8.50 -22.25 0.36
C GLN A 449 -7.31 -21.37 -0.05
N LEU A 450 -7.40 -20.70 -1.20
CA LEU A 450 -6.32 -19.84 -1.68
C LEU A 450 -6.01 -18.71 -0.71
N VAL A 451 -7.02 -17.91 -0.32
CA VAL A 451 -6.79 -16.73 0.54
C VAL A 451 -6.27 -17.11 1.93
N THR A 452 -6.72 -18.25 2.46
CA THR A 452 -6.24 -18.78 3.75
C THR A 452 -4.76 -19.17 3.67
N ALA A 453 -4.37 -19.87 2.59
CA ALA A 453 -2.99 -20.31 2.42
C ALA A 453 -2.03 -19.12 2.24
N VAL A 454 -2.41 -18.11 1.46
CA VAL A 454 -1.53 -16.97 1.19
C VAL A 454 -1.43 -16.00 2.37
N GLU A 455 -2.50 -15.84 3.18
CA GLU A 455 -2.40 -15.13 4.46
C GLU A 455 -1.39 -15.83 5.38
N ALA A 456 -1.43 -17.17 5.48
CA ALA A 456 -0.47 -17.93 6.27
C ALA A 456 0.97 -17.79 5.77
N MET A 457 1.17 -17.59 4.46
CA MET A 457 2.48 -17.35 3.85
C MET A 457 3.01 -15.91 4.05
N GLY A 458 2.19 -14.99 4.57
CA GLY A 458 2.58 -13.61 4.81
C GLY A 458 2.09 -12.59 3.78
N ALA A 459 1.10 -12.91 2.96
CA ALA A 459 0.41 -11.88 2.16
C ALA A 459 -0.25 -10.86 3.09
N GLY A 460 -0.17 -9.57 2.77
CA GLY A 460 -0.76 -8.50 3.58
C GLY A 460 -1.97 -7.84 2.96
N GLU A 461 -2.39 -8.23 1.76
CA GLU A 461 -3.60 -7.70 1.10
C GLU A 461 -4.06 -8.65 -0.02
N ILE A 462 -5.38 -8.82 -0.17
CA ILE A 462 -5.99 -9.59 -1.26
C ILE A 462 -6.58 -8.62 -2.28
N LEU A 463 -6.13 -8.69 -3.53
CA LEU A 463 -6.82 -8.09 -4.67
C LEU A 463 -7.82 -9.10 -5.22
N LEU A 464 -9.09 -8.95 -4.82
CA LEU A 464 -10.15 -9.89 -5.12
C LEU A 464 -10.89 -9.48 -6.41
N ASN A 465 -10.42 -10.02 -7.54
CA ASN A 465 -11.13 -9.88 -8.81
C ASN A 465 -12.35 -10.81 -8.84
N CYS A 466 -13.14 -10.71 -9.90
CA CYS A 466 -14.24 -11.64 -10.15
C CYS A 466 -14.43 -11.80 -11.66
N ILE A 467 -14.08 -12.97 -12.20
CA ILE A 467 -14.13 -13.23 -13.65
C ILE A 467 -15.53 -12.99 -14.20
N ASP A 468 -16.57 -13.40 -13.47
CA ASP A 468 -17.96 -13.30 -13.92
C ASP A 468 -18.51 -11.86 -13.89
N LYS A 469 -17.88 -10.95 -13.12
CA LYS A 469 -18.25 -9.53 -13.05
C LYS A 469 -17.38 -8.65 -13.94
N ASP A 470 -16.23 -9.14 -14.39
CA ASP A 470 -15.28 -8.35 -15.16
C ASP A 470 -15.87 -7.79 -16.46
N GLY A 471 -15.66 -6.51 -16.74
CA GLY A 471 -16.21 -5.80 -17.90
C GLY A 471 -17.73 -5.57 -17.90
N THR A 472 -18.50 -6.18 -16.99
CA THR A 472 -19.98 -6.10 -16.99
C THR A 472 -20.53 -4.73 -16.60
N ASN A 473 -19.76 -3.94 -15.83
CA ASN A 473 -20.20 -2.68 -15.22
C ASN A 473 -21.51 -2.83 -14.40
N SER A 474 -21.72 -4.00 -13.76
CA SER A 474 -22.96 -4.36 -13.04
C SER A 474 -22.84 -4.42 -11.52
N GLY A 475 -21.73 -3.91 -10.97
CA GLY A 475 -21.42 -3.96 -9.55
C GLY A 475 -20.45 -5.09 -9.20
N PHE A 476 -19.90 -5.03 -7.99
CA PHE A 476 -18.98 -6.03 -7.46
C PHE A 476 -19.74 -7.30 -7.04
N ASP A 477 -19.04 -8.43 -6.88
CA ASP A 477 -19.66 -9.65 -6.32
C ASP A 477 -19.66 -9.61 -4.78
N ILE A 478 -20.80 -9.19 -4.21
CA ILE A 478 -21.00 -9.05 -2.77
C ILE A 478 -20.91 -10.40 -2.02
N GLU A 479 -21.36 -11.50 -2.62
CA GLU A 479 -21.32 -12.84 -1.99
C GLU A 479 -19.88 -13.34 -1.88
N LEU A 480 -19.10 -13.16 -2.95
CA LEU A 480 -17.67 -13.45 -2.99
C LEU A 480 -16.89 -12.65 -1.93
N ILE A 481 -17.13 -11.34 -1.87
CA ILE A 481 -16.44 -10.46 -0.92
C ILE A 481 -16.72 -10.89 0.53
N ARG A 482 -17.98 -11.17 0.88
CA ARG A 482 -18.36 -11.65 2.22
C ARG A 482 -17.71 -12.99 2.54
N SER A 483 -17.67 -13.92 1.59
CA SER A 483 -17.03 -15.23 1.77
C SER A 483 -15.53 -15.09 2.06
N VAL A 484 -14.82 -14.25 1.30
CA VAL A 484 -13.38 -14.00 1.51
C VAL A 484 -13.12 -13.24 2.81
N LYS A 485 -13.90 -12.19 3.12
CA LYS A 485 -13.77 -11.45 4.39
C LYS A 485 -14.02 -12.31 5.63
N ALA A 486 -14.84 -13.35 5.52
CA ALA A 486 -15.04 -14.32 6.60
C ALA A 486 -13.87 -15.31 6.75
N ALA A 487 -13.03 -15.46 5.72
CA ALA A 487 -11.94 -16.43 5.68
C ALA A 487 -10.59 -15.86 6.16
N VAL A 488 -10.34 -14.56 6.00
CA VAL A 488 -9.03 -13.94 6.28
C VAL A 488 -9.13 -12.67 7.12
N ASN A 489 -8.03 -12.37 7.82
CA ASN A 489 -7.89 -11.17 8.65
C ASN A 489 -6.96 -10.12 8.03
N ILE A 490 -6.56 -10.29 6.78
CA ILE A 490 -5.83 -9.28 5.99
C ILE A 490 -6.80 -8.42 5.17
N PRO A 491 -6.42 -7.19 4.78
CA PRO A 491 -7.25 -6.33 3.92
C PRO A 491 -7.65 -7.00 2.60
N VAL A 492 -8.89 -6.78 2.17
CA VAL A 492 -9.43 -7.22 0.89
C VAL A 492 -9.85 -6.02 0.06
N ILE A 493 -9.40 -5.99 -1.20
CA ILE A 493 -9.78 -5.01 -2.21
C ILE A 493 -10.86 -5.64 -3.11
N ALA A 494 -12.04 -5.04 -3.17
CA ALA A 494 -13.05 -5.40 -4.18
C ALA A 494 -12.62 -4.92 -5.56
N SER A 495 -12.58 -5.83 -6.53
CA SER A 495 -12.24 -5.56 -7.93
C SER A 495 -13.22 -6.27 -8.87
N SER A 496 -13.22 -5.86 -10.15
CA SER A 496 -14.11 -6.31 -11.23
C SER A 496 -15.60 -5.98 -11.04
N GLY A 497 -16.20 -5.31 -12.03
CA GLY A 497 -17.65 -5.04 -12.10
C GLY A 497 -18.09 -3.60 -11.81
N ALA A 498 -17.22 -2.75 -11.25
CA ALA A 498 -17.52 -1.33 -11.04
C ALA A 498 -17.89 -0.61 -12.35
N GLY A 499 -18.97 0.16 -12.32
CA GLY A 499 -19.58 0.82 -13.49
C GLY A 499 -20.15 2.20 -13.20
N SER A 500 -20.46 2.49 -11.93
CA SER A 500 -20.92 3.78 -11.44
C SER A 500 -20.36 4.04 -10.04
N ALA A 501 -20.48 5.26 -9.54
CA ALA A 501 -20.17 5.58 -8.14
C ALA A 501 -21.06 4.82 -7.15
N ASP A 502 -22.29 4.49 -7.54
CA ASP A 502 -23.22 3.72 -6.70
C ASP A 502 -22.70 2.32 -6.39
N HIS A 503 -21.97 1.67 -7.30
CA HIS A 503 -21.35 0.36 -7.03
C HIS A 503 -20.26 0.44 -5.96
N PHE A 504 -19.53 1.56 -5.88
CA PHE A 504 -18.57 1.79 -4.79
C PHE A 504 -19.29 2.02 -3.46
N ALA A 505 -20.37 2.81 -3.46
CA ALA A 505 -21.17 3.01 -2.25
C ALA A 505 -21.76 1.69 -1.75
N GLU A 506 -22.37 0.94 -2.67
CA GLU A 506 -22.99 -0.36 -2.40
C GLU A 506 -22.02 -1.32 -1.74
N VAL A 507 -20.81 -1.50 -2.29
CA VAL A 507 -19.86 -2.46 -1.73
C VAL A 507 -19.35 -2.03 -0.34
N PHE A 508 -19.15 -0.74 -0.10
CA PHE A 508 -18.74 -0.23 1.22
C PHE A 508 -19.86 -0.22 2.27
N GLU A 509 -21.13 -0.20 1.84
CA GLU A 509 -22.30 -0.21 2.71
C GLU A 509 -22.75 -1.64 3.04
N GLN A 510 -22.60 -2.57 2.08
CA GLN A 510 -23.07 -3.95 2.21
C GLN A 510 -22.00 -4.94 2.70
N THR A 511 -20.73 -4.53 2.73
CA THR A 511 -19.61 -5.40 3.13
C THR A 511 -18.58 -4.64 3.97
N ASP A 512 -17.76 -5.39 4.69
CA ASP A 512 -16.61 -4.88 5.42
C ASP A 512 -15.33 -4.84 4.56
N VAL A 513 -15.47 -4.58 3.25
CA VAL A 513 -14.32 -4.48 2.35
C VAL A 513 -13.44 -3.29 2.72
N ASP A 514 -12.13 -3.46 2.56
CA ASP A 514 -11.13 -2.48 3.01
C ASP A 514 -10.83 -1.43 1.92
N ALA A 515 -11.02 -1.79 0.65
CA ALA A 515 -10.88 -0.89 -0.49
C ALA A 515 -11.71 -1.36 -1.70
N ALA A 516 -11.93 -0.46 -2.65
CA ALA A 516 -12.56 -0.78 -3.92
C ALA A 516 -11.74 -0.23 -5.08
N LEU A 517 -11.56 -1.04 -6.11
CA LEU A 517 -10.74 -0.74 -7.28
C LEU A 517 -11.61 -0.52 -8.51
N GLY A 518 -11.32 0.55 -9.25
CA GLY A 518 -11.88 0.81 -10.57
C GLY A 518 -10.79 0.83 -11.63
N ALA A 519 -11.08 0.24 -12.79
CA ALA A 519 -10.24 0.33 -13.98
C ALA A 519 -11.01 1.00 -15.12
N GLY A 520 -11.87 0.24 -15.80
CA GLY A 520 -12.59 0.68 -17.00
C GLY A 520 -13.38 1.98 -16.84
N ILE A 521 -14.06 2.16 -15.71
CA ILE A 521 -14.87 3.34 -15.39
C ILE A 521 -14.04 4.64 -15.39
N PHE A 522 -12.79 4.58 -14.89
CA PHE A 522 -11.85 5.70 -14.86
C PHE A 522 -11.09 5.86 -16.18
N HIS A 523 -10.76 4.76 -16.86
CA HIS A 523 -10.10 4.80 -18.17
C HIS A 523 -10.92 5.56 -19.20
N ARG A 524 -12.22 5.28 -19.25
CA ARG A 524 -13.17 5.86 -20.22
C ARG A 524 -13.60 7.29 -19.85
N GLY A 525 -13.25 7.78 -18.66
CA GLY A 525 -13.65 9.09 -18.18
C GLY A 525 -15.16 9.21 -17.92
N GLU A 526 -15.87 8.09 -17.78
CA GLU A 526 -17.28 8.05 -17.39
C GLU A 526 -17.44 8.62 -15.97
N TRP A 527 -16.50 8.24 -15.10
CA TRP A 527 -16.31 8.83 -13.79
C TRP A 527 -14.83 9.10 -13.56
N THR A 528 -14.55 10.12 -12.76
CA THR A 528 -13.24 10.34 -12.14
C THR A 528 -13.26 9.80 -10.71
N VAL A 529 -12.09 9.55 -10.12
CA VAL A 529 -12.02 9.14 -8.71
C VAL A 529 -12.61 10.20 -7.79
N LYS A 530 -12.39 11.49 -8.10
CA LYS A 530 -12.98 12.63 -7.40
C LYS A 530 -14.50 12.56 -7.37
N GLN A 531 -15.15 12.33 -8.50
CA GLN A 531 -16.61 12.22 -8.57
C GLN A 531 -17.14 11.01 -7.79
N VAL A 532 -16.46 9.86 -7.84
CA VAL A 532 -16.81 8.71 -7.00
C VAL A 532 -16.74 9.08 -5.53
N LYS A 533 -15.66 9.72 -5.09
CA LYS A 533 -15.49 10.15 -3.69
C LYS A 533 -16.50 11.19 -3.25
N GLU A 534 -16.85 12.13 -4.11
CA GLU A 534 -17.92 13.10 -3.84
C GLU A 534 -19.26 12.41 -3.59
N GLU A 535 -19.58 11.35 -4.33
CA GLU A 535 -20.80 10.57 -4.12
C GLU A 535 -20.76 9.74 -2.83
N LEU A 536 -19.63 9.07 -2.56
CA LEU A 536 -19.40 8.39 -1.29
C LEU A 536 -19.57 9.35 -0.10
N GLN A 537 -19.05 10.57 -0.22
CA GLN A 537 -19.16 11.59 0.80
C GLN A 537 -20.60 12.05 1.01
N LYS A 538 -21.40 12.23 -0.05
CA LYS A 538 -22.84 12.57 0.07
C LYS A 538 -23.62 11.52 0.85
N ARG A 539 -23.20 10.26 0.76
CA ARG A 539 -23.76 9.12 1.51
C ARG A 539 -23.19 8.99 2.93
N GLY A 540 -22.34 9.92 3.36
CA GLY A 540 -21.76 9.94 4.70
C GLY A 540 -20.56 8.99 4.89
N LEU A 541 -20.04 8.39 3.82
CA LEU A 541 -18.84 7.57 3.87
C LEU A 541 -17.60 8.47 3.95
N MET A 542 -16.65 8.10 4.82
CA MET A 542 -15.41 8.85 4.99
C MET A 542 -14.48 8.60 3.81
N VAL A 543 -14.05 9.65 3.10
CA VAL A 543 -13.11 9.57 1.98
C VAL A 543 -11.94 10.51 2.19
N ARG A 544 -10.78 10.19 1.61
CA ARG A 544 -9.68 11.14 1.52
C ARG A 544 -10.04 12.25 0.54
N ARG A 545 -9.96 13.50 0.99
CA ARG A 545 -10.05 14.67 0.11
C ARG A 545 -8.76 14.87 -0.68
N PHE A 546 -8.90 15.26 -1.92
CA PHE A 546 -7.76 15.78 -2.67
C PHE A 546 -7.40 17.17 -2.15
N GLU A 547 -6.15 17.37 -1.76
CA GLU A 547 -5.61 18.66 -1.33
C GLU A 547 -4.74 19.22 -2.46
N GLU A 548 -5.03 20.45 -2.90
CA GLU A 548 -4.26 21.14 -3.94
C GLU A 548 -3.05 21.90 -3.37
N GLN A 549 -3.07 22.21 -2.06
CA GLN A 549 -2.10 23.09 -1.40
C GLN A 549 -1.06 22.29 -0.60
N ILE A 550 0.21 22.63 -0.80
CA ILE A 550 1.37 22.18 -0.02
C ILE A 550 1.69 23.21 1.06
#